data_AF-A0A5B9FYB7-F1
#
_entry.id   AF-A0A5B9FYB7-F1
#
_cell.length_a   1.000
_cell.length_b   1.000
_cell.length_c   1.000
_cell.angle_alpha   90.00
_cell.angle_beta   90.00
_cell.angle_gamma   90.00
#
_symmetry.space_group_name_H-M   'P 1'
#
loop_
_entity.id
_entity.type
_entity.pdbx_description
1 polymer ?
#
loop_
_entity_poly.entity_id
_entity_poly.type
_entity_poly.pdbx_seq_one_letter_code
_entity_poly.pdbx_strand_id
1 'polypeptide(L)'
;MKYFKLLAITFLLFTGHEAMAQYGYGYDPYYNSGYRPGVDRRIDTQRRAPDTHKKKDEKPKDLSEVMSEYLAKELKLDDFQKAAVKVIYDDHKDQILELSNNESDTRQVLKDKFNAISEEIDKKILPLLSEDQKKSYQKIIDDRNKQK
;
A
#
# COMPACT_ATOMS: atom_id res chain seq x y z
N MET A 1 -19.78 -52.90 -26.57
CA MET A 1 -18.88 -52.39 -25.50
C MET A 1 -19.34 -50.98 -25.17
N LYS A 2 -20.09 -50.77 -24.09
CA LYS A 2 -19.59 -50.64 -22.71
C LYS A 2 -18.71 -49.40 -22.51
N TYR A 3 -19.36 -48.34 -22.04
CA TYR A 3 -18.95 -47.42 -20.95
C TYR A 3 -17.58 -46.73 -20.97
N PHE A 4 -17.50 -45.69 -20.12
CA PHE A 4 -16.36 -44.82 -19.78
C PHE A 4 -16.19 -43.64 -20.74
N LYS A 5 -16.76 -42.45 -20.50
CA LYS A 5 -16.69 -41.67 -19.24
C LYS A 5 -15.36 -41.89 -18.54
N LEU A 6 -14.32 -41.20 -18.99
CA LEU A 6 -13.20 -40.83 -18.11
C LEU A 6 -12.52 -39.57 -18.66
N LEU A 7 -13.20 -38.45 -18.50
CA LEU A 7 -12.57 -37.14 -18.46
C LEU A 7 -11.89 -37.06 -17.09
N ALA A 8 -10.64 -37.53 -17.03
CA ALA A 8 -9.87 -37.58 -15.80
C ALA A 8 -8.41 -37.21 -16.06
N ILE A 9 -8.05 -36.08 -15.45
CA ILE A 9 -6.79 -35.84 -14.75
C ILE A 9 -5.57 -35.72 -15.67
N THR A 10 -5.17 -34.48 -15.95
CA THR A 10 -3.76 -34.04 -15.91
C THR A 10 -3.68 -32.51 -15.98
N PHE A 11 -3.73 -31.84 -14.83
CA PHE A 11 -2.70 -30.86 -14.44
C PHE A 11 -2.91 -30.45 -12.98
N LEU A 12 -2.60 -31.37 -12.07
CA LEU A 12 -2.34 -31.04 -10.67
C LEU A 12 -0.87 -30.65 -10.58
N LEU A 13 -0.55 -29.38 -10.82
CA LEU A 13 0.69 -28.72 -10.38
C LEU A 13 0.49 -27.20 -10.45
N PHE A 14 -0.34 -26.67 -9.56
CA PHE A 14 -0.11 -25.33 -9.01
C PHE A 14 -0.31 -25.43 -7.50
N THR A 15 0.71 -25.96 -6.83
CA THR A 15 0.91 -25.71 -5.41
C THR A 15 1.10 -24.21 -5.27
N GLY A 16 0.00 -23.52 -4.99
CA GLY A 16 0.03 -22.13 -4.57
C GLY A 16 1.00 -22.02 -3.41
N HIS A 17 2.16 -21.43 -3.66
CA HIS A 17 2.91 -20.84 -2.59
C HIS A 17 2.02 -19.71 -2.08
N GLU A 18 1.47 -19.87 -0.89
CA GLU A 18 1.16 -18.72 -0.04
C GLU A 18 2.51 -18.07 0.26
N ALA A 19 3.01 -17.27 -0.69
CA ALA A 19 3.75 -16.10 -0.31
C ALA A 19 2.72 -15.26 0.44
N MET A 20 2.68 -15.42 1.76
CA MET A 20 2.25 -14.37 2.66
C MET A 20 3.19 -13.20 2.41
N ALA A 21 3.00 -12.52 1.29
CA ALA A 21 3.42 -11.16 1.15
C ALA A 21 2.42 -10.42 2.03
N GLN A 22 2.78 -10.27 3.32
CA GLN A 22 2.32 -9.13 4.08
C GLN A 22 2.82 -7.89 3.32
N TYR A 23 2.14 -7.53 2.23
CA TYR A 23 2.01 -6.15 1.76
C TYR A 23 1.06 -5.42 2.72
N GLY A 24 1.34 -5.56 4.02
CA GLY A 24 0.93 -4.61 5.02
C GLY A 24 1.99 -3.52 4.97
N TYR A 25 1.81 -2.54 4.08
CA TYR A 25 2.44 -1.24 4.28
C TYR A 25 1.75 -0.60 5.48
N GLY A 26 2.11 -1.10 6.68
CA GLY A 26 1.95 -0.39 7.92
C GLY A 26 2.87 0.81 7.84
N TYR A 27 2.29 1.94 7.41
CA TYR A 27 2.83 3.23 7.71
C TYR A 27 2.79 3.36 9.24
N ASP A 28 3.92 3.07 9.89
CA ASP A 28 4.11 3.26 11.32
C ASP A 28 4.73 4.66 11.51
N PRO A 29 3.95 5.67 11.91
CA PRO A 29 4.44 7.03 12.05
C PRO A 29 5.15 7.24 13.39
N TYR A 30 5.37 6.21 14.21
CA TYR A 30 6.03 6.38 15.50
C TYR A 30 7.54 6.17 15.41
N TYR A 31 8.22 7.12 14.78
CA TYR A 31 9.65 7.32 15.03
C TYR A 31 10.02 8.80 15.14
N ASN A 32 9.30 9.55 15.97
CA ASN A 32 9.90 10.66 16.71
C ASN A 32 9.06 11.08 17.93
N SER A 33 9.39 10.57 19.11
CA SER A 33 9.11 11.31 20.34
C SER A 33 10.06 10.86 21.44
N GLY A 34 11.17 11.59 21.57
CA GLY A 34 11.99 11.54 22.76
C GLY A 34 11.24 12.22 23.90
N TYR A 35 10.71 11.43 24.83
CA TYR A 35 10.45 11.86 26.21
C TYR A 35 10.45 10.63 27.12
N ARG A 36 11.51 10.45 27.90
CA ARG A 36 11.52 9.57 29.08
C ARG A 36 11.17 10.40 30.31
N PRO A 37 10.28 9.89 31.16
CA PRO A 37 10.58 9.90 32.59
C PRO A 37 10.39 8.50 33.20
N GLY A 38 11.46 8.00 33.84
CA GLY A 38 11.40 7.12 35.00
C GLY A 38 10.97 5.67 34.82
N VAL A 39 11.93 4.78 34.52
CA VAL A 39 12.03 3.47 35.21
C VAL A 39 13.50 3.09 35.29
N ASP A 40 13.99 2.82 36.51
CA ASP A 40 15.34 2.32 36.77
C ASP A 40 15.49 0.92 36.16
N ARG A 41 16.28 0.81 35.09
CA ARG A 41 16.61 -0.45 34.39
C ARG A 41 18.08 -0.81 34.55
N ARG A 42 18.65 -0.50 35.71
CA ARG A 42 19.93 -1.06 36.10
C ARG A 42 19.71 -2.53 36.41
N ILE A 43 20.50 -3.39 35.77
CA ILE A 43 20.53 -4.85 35.88
C ILE A 43 19.64 -5.54 34.83
N ASP A 44 20.30 -6.21 33.87
CA ASP A 44 19.76 -7.21 32.92
C ASP A 44 19.56 -6.85 31.43
N THR A 45 20.09 -5.73 30.94
CA THR A 45 20.07 -5.44 29.47
C THR A 45 21.43 -5.53 28.77
N GLN A 46 22.48 -5.99 29.45
CA GLN A 46 23.84 -6.06 28.88
C GLN A 46 24.12 -7.26 27.94
N ARG A 47 23.13 -8.09 27.56
CA ARG A 47 23.41 -9.30 26.76
C ARG A 47 22.49 -9.62 25.58
N ARG A 48 21.69 -8.67 25.09
CA ARG A 48 21.07 -8.78 23.77
C ARG A 48 21.13 -7.43 23.07
N ALA A 49 22.24 -7.18 22.38
CA ALA A 49 22.23 -6.22 21.30
C ALA A 49 21.21 -6.72 20.25
N PRO A 50 20.14 -5.99 19.94
CA PRO A 50 19.37 -6.30 18.75
C PRO A 50 20.31 -6.10 17.57
N ASP A 51 20.43 -7.12 16.73
CA ASP A 51 21.08 -7.03 15.43
C ASP A 51 20.28 -6.04 14.59
N THR A 52 20.61 -4.76 14.70
CA THR A 52 20.09 -3.72 13.82
C THR A 52 20.79 -3.92 12.50
N HIS A 53 20.29 -4.85 11.68
CA HIS A 53 20.50 -4.79 10.25
C HIS A 53 20.15 -3.37 9.82
N LYS A 54 21.17 -2.55 9.58
CA LYS A 54 21.04 -1.22 9.02
C LYS A 54 20.25 -1.41 7.72
N LYS A 55 18.95 -1.09 7.75
CA LYS A 55 18.19 -0.91 6.52
C LYS A 55 19.04 0.07 5.72
N LYS A 56 19.48 -0.36 4.52
CA LYS A 56 20.16 0.52 3.56
C LYS A 56 19.42 1.85 3.58
N ASP A 57 20.17 2.95 3.56
CA ASP A 57 19.68 4.32 3.41
C ASP A 57 18.95 4.46 2.05
N GLU A 58 17.82 3.78 1.87
CA GLU A 58 16.86 4.11 0.84
C GLU A 58 16.32 5.47 1.21
N LYS A 59 16.70 6.48 0.42
CA LYS A 59 16.08 7.80 0.48
C LYS A 59 14.56 7.61 0.55
N PRO A 60 13.84 8.43 1.36
CA PRO A 60 12.39 8.36 1.39
C PRO A 60 11.87 8.43 -0.05
N LYS A 61 11.22 7.37 -0.51
CA LYS A 61 10.70 7.30 -1.87
C LYS A 61 9.56 8.31 -1.98
N ASP A 62 9.57 9.07 -3.07
CA ASP A 62 8.51 10.04 -3.37
C ASP A 62 7.16 9.30 -3.48
N LEU A 63 6.14 9.80 -2.77
CA LEU A 63 4.80 9.23 -2.75
C LEU A 63 4.26 9.06 -4.18
N SER A 64 4.45 10.08 -5.02
CA SER A 64 3.96 10.10 -6.40
C SER A 64 4.61 9.00 -7.23
N GLU A 65 5.92 8.79 -7.05
CA GLU A 65 6.64 7.71 -7.75
C GLU A 65 6.14 6.35 -7.29
N VAL A 66 6.07 6.13 -5.97
CA VAL A 66 5.62 4.85 -5.38
C VAL A 66 4.21 4.49 -5.86
N MET A 67 3.28 5.44 -5.82
CA MET A 67 1.90 5.18 -6.21
C MET A 67 1.75 4.96 -7.72
N SER A 68 2.50 5.72 -8.54
CA SER A 68 2.50 5.50 -9.99
C SER A 68 3.10 4.13 -10.37
N GLU A 69 4.16 3.69 -9.70
CA GLU A 69 4.76 2.36 -9.92
C GLU A 69 3.83 1.24 -9.48
N TYR A 70 3.19 1.39 -8.32
CA TYR A 70 2.20 0.44 -7.81
C TYR A 70 1.06 0.25 -8.80
N LEU A 71 0.41 1.34 -9.23
CA LEU A 71 -0.70 1.27 -10.17
C LEU A 71 -0.25 0.80 -11.56
N ALA A 72 0.96 1.17 -12.01
CA ALA A 72 1.52 0.66 -13.25
C ALA A 72 1.66 -0.86 -13.23
N LYS A 73 2.11 -1.43 -12.11
CA LYS A 73 2.25 -2.88 -11.95
C LYS A 73 0.90 -3.60 -11.89
N GLU A 74 -0.03 -3.09 -11.09
CA GLU A 74 -1.33 -3.74 -10.86
C GLU A 74 -2.26 -3.65 -12.08
N LEU A 75 -2.24 -2.51 -12.78
CA LEU A 75 -3.13 -2.24 -13.91
C LEU A 75 -2.45 -2.43 -15.27
N LYS A 76 -1.15 -2.71 -15.30
CA LYS A 76 -0.34 -2.73 -16.53
C LYS A 76 -0.51 -1.42 -17.31
N LEU A 77 -0.26 -0.29 -16.63
CA LEU A 77 -0.33 1.02 -17.26
C LEU A 77 0.79 1.18 -18.29
N ASP A 78 0.50 1.88 -19.38
CA ASP A 78 1.53 2.36 -20.29
C ASP A 78 2.30 3.56 -19.69
N ASP A 79 3.39 3.97 -20.35
CA ASP A 79 4.26 5.04 -19.85
C ASP A 79 3.53 6.40 -19.74
N PHE A 80 2.57 6.67 -20.62
CA PHE A 80 1.78 7.90 -20.60
C PHE A 80 0.79 7.88 -19.43
N GLN A 81 0.08 6.77 -19.24
CA GLN A 81 -0.82 6.55 -18.11
C GLN A 81 -0.05 6.62 -16.79
N LYS A 82 1.11 5.97 -16.67
CA LYS A 82 1.97 6.03 -15.48
C LYS A 82 2.38 7.47 -15.18
N ALA A 83 2.84 8.23 -16.18
CA ALA A 83 3.23 9.62 -16.01
C ALA A 83 2.03 10.50 -15.57
N ALA A 84 0.86 10.30 -16.16
CA ALA A 84 -0.35 11.03 -15.79
C ALA A 84 -0.79 10.72 -14.35
N VAL A 85 -0.74 9.46 -13.92
CA VAL A 85 -0.99 9.06 -12.53
C VAL A 85 0.01 9.72 -11.58
N LYS A 86 1.30 9.74 -11.94
CA LYS A 86 2.33 10.41 -11.14
C LYS A 86 2.01 11.89 -10.93
N VAL A 87 1.61 12.60 -11.99
CA VAL A 87 1.20 14.02 -11.90
C VAL A 87 0.00 14.19 -10.99
N ILE A 88 -1.02 13.32 -11.10
CA ILE A 88 -2.18 13.35 -10.21
C ILE A 88 -1.75 13.21 -8.74
N TYR A 89 -0.86 12.28 -8.40
CA TYR A 89 -0.38 12.17 -7.02
C TYR A 89 0.50 13.35 -6.61
N ASP A 90 1.32 13.89 -7.53
CA ASP A 90 2.13 15.08 -7.28
C ASP A 90 1.27 16.30 -6.93
N ASP A 91 0.08 16.43 -7.52
CA ASP A 91 -0.87 17.52 -7.23
C ASP A 91 -1.51 17.41 -5.82
N HIS A 92 -1.60 16.21 -5.26
CA HIS A 92 -2.25 15.98 -3.93
C HIS A 92 -1.25 15.60 -2.83
N LYS A 93 0.05 15.47 -3.15
CA LYS A 93 1.06 14.99 -2.19
C LYS A 93 1.16 15.87 -0.95
N ASP A 94 1.07 17.18 -1.12
CA ASP A 94 1.19 18.12 -0.02
C ASP A 94 -0.02 17.99 0.93
N GLN A 95 -1.22 17.81 0.38
CA GLN A 95 -2.43 17.56 1.16
C GLN A 95 -2.35 16.24 1.93
N ILE A 96 -1.85 15.18 1.29
CA ILE A 96 -1.65 13.87 1.92
C ILE A 96 -0.62 13.97 3.06
N LEU A 97 0.49 14.69 2.82
CA LEU A 97 1.55 14.88 3.81
C LEU A 97 1.08 15.74 4.99
N GLU A 98 0.32 16.81 4.72
CA GLU A 98 -0.27 17.66 5.75
C GLU A 98 -1.23 16.87 6.64
N LEU A 99 -2.12 16.07 6.05
CA LEU A 99 -3.02 15.19 6.82
C LEU A 99 -2.25 14.14 7.61
N SER A 100 -1.16 13.60 7.07
CA SER A 100 -0.35 12.59 7.76
C SER A 100 0.37 13.16 8.99
N ASN A 101 0.69 14.45 8.97
CA ASN A 101 1.36 15.15 10.07
C ASN A 101 0.36 15.86 11.00
N ASN A 102 -0.94 15.74 10.76
CA ASN A 102 -1.96 16.37 11.58
C ASN A 102 -2.18 15.56 12.87
N GLU A 103 -1.76 16.13 14.00
CA GLU A 103 -1.93 15.53 15.33
C GLU A 103 -3.18 16.03 16.07
N SER A 104 -3.89 17.02 15.51
CA SER A 104 -5.00 17.69 16.17
C SER A 104 -6.35 16.99 15.96
N ASP A 105 -6.51 16.30 14.83
CA ASP A 105 -7.74 15.61 14.49
C ASP A 105 -7.80 14.19 15.07
N THR A 106 -9.02 13.70 15.33
CA THR A 106 -9.22 12.30 15.69
C THR A 106 -8.88 11.38 14.52
N ARG A 107 -8.48 10.13 14.82
CA ARG A 107 -8.19 9.12 13.79
C ARG A 107 -9.32 8.92 12.79
N GLN A 108 -10.57 8.98 13.25
CA GLN A 108 -11.74 8.85 12.37
C GLN A 108 -11.83 10.02 11.39
N VAL A 109 -11.67 11.25 11.89
CA VAL A 109 -11.68 12.47 11.05
C VAL A 109 -10.54 12.45 10.03
N LEU A 110 -9.33 12.05 10.43
CA LEU A 110 -8.20 11.90 9.52
C LEU A 110 -8.51 10.86 8.43
N LYS A 111 -9.07 9.71 8.80
CA LYS A 111 -9.47 8.66 7.86
C LYS A 111 -10.48 9.18 6.84
N ASP A 112 -11.49 9.92 7.28
CA ASP A 112 -12.51 10.49 6.39
C ASP A 112 -11.91 11.53 5.42
N LYS A 113 -10.96 12.35 5.88
CA LYS A 113 -10.22 13.29 5.02
C LYS A 113 -9.34 12.58 3.98
N PHE A 114 -8.61 11.53 4.38
CA PHE A 114 -7.84 10.70 3.44
C PHE A 114 -8.73 10.01 2.41
N ASN A 115 -9.91 9.55 2.82
CA ASN A 115 -10.89 8.94 1.92
C ASN A 115 -11.38 9.95 0.88
N ALA A 116 -11.66 11.20 1.29
CA ALA A 116 -12.08 12.24 0.38
C ALA A 116 -11.00 12.55 -0.69
N ILE A 117 -9.73 12.69 -0.28
CA ILE A 117 -8.61 12.86 -1.23
C ILE A 117 -8.51 11.65 -2.16
N SER A 118 -8.63 10.43 -1.63
CA SER A 118 -8.58 9.21 -2.44
C SER A 118 -9.68 9.18 -3.50
N GLU A 119 -10.90 9.59 -3.15
CA GLU A 119 -12.04 9.65 -4.08
C GLU A 119 -11.83 10.71 -5.17
N GLU A 120 -11.17 11.83 -4.86
CA GLU A 120 -10.79 12.84 -5.87
C GLU A 120 -9.73 12.31 -6.83
N ILE A 121 -8.71 11.63 -6.31
CA ILE A 121 -7.67 10.97 -7.11
C ILE A 121 -8.31 9.92 -8.04
N ASP A 122 -9.21 9.08 -7.52
CA ASP A 122 -9.88 8.06 -8.33
C ASP A 122 -10.66 8.66 -9.49
N LYS A 123 -11.39 9.76 -9.27
CA LYS A 123 -12.13 10.47 -10.32
C LYS A 123 -11.21 10.97 -11.42
N LYS A 124 -9.97 11.35 -11.09
CA LYS A 124 -8.95 11.81 -12.06
C LYS A 124 -8.26 10.63 -12.78
N ILE A 125 -8.07 9.50 -12.10
CA ILE A 125 -7.40 8.31 -12.67
C ILE A 125 -8.34 7.53 -13.59
N LEU A 126 -9.59 7.28 -13.19
CA LEU A 126 -10.57 6.51 -13.97
C LEU A 126 -10.68 6.86 -15.47
N PRO A 127 -10.74 8.15 -15.89
CA PRO A 127 -10.81 8.50 -17.30
C PRO A 127 -9.54 8.21 -18.10
N LEU A 128 -8.39 8.01 -17.44
CA LEU A 128 -7.12 7.67 -18.09
C LEU A 128 -7.01 6.19 -18.44
N LEU A 129 -7.87 5.35 -17.87
CA LEU A 129 -7.80 3.90 -17.95
C LEU A 129 -8.64 3.35 -19.10
N SER A 130 -8.19 2.24 -19.68
CA SER A 130 -9.03 1.42 -20.57
C SER A 130 -10.12 0.67 -19.80
N GLU A 131 -11.13 0.15 -20.49
CA GLU A 131 -12.26 -0.55 -19.86
C GLU A 131 -11.84 -1.74 -18.98
N ASP A 132 -10.84 -2.52 -19.40
CA ASP A 132 -10.35 -3.64 -18.60
C ASP A 132 -9.51 -3.18 -17.41
N GLN A 133 -8.73 -2.12 -17.55
CA GLN A 133 -7.99 -1.50 -16.45
C GLN A 133 -8.96 -0.91 -15.41
N LYS A 134 -10.06 -0.28 -15.84
CA LYS A 134 -11.10 0.24 -14.93
C LYS A 134 -11.71 -0.86 -14.06
N LYS A 135 -11.98 -2.05 -14.61
CA LYS A 135 -12.49 -3.18 -13.82
C LYS A 135 -11.50 -3.61 -12.74
N SER A 136 -10.20 -3.66 -13.06
CA SER A 136 -9.16 -3.98 -12.08
C SER A 136 -9.01 -2.87 -11.04
N TYR A 137 -9.07 -1.60 -11.46
CA TYR A 137 -9.00 -0.45 -10.57
C TYR A 137 -10.20 -0.37 -9.62
N GLN A 138 -11.39 -0.74 -10.09
CA GLN A 138 -12.57 -0.80 -9.24
C GLN A 138 -12.39 -1.80 -8.09
N LYS A 139 -11.72 -2.93 -8.32
CA LYS A 139 -11.40 -3.88 -7.23
C LYS A 139 -10.48 -3.24 -6.19
N ILE A 140 -9.50 -2.45 -6.61
CA ILE A 140 -8.61 -1.71 -5.71
C ILE A 140 -9.43 -0.72 -4.86
N ILE A 141 -10.36 0.02 -5.49
CA ILE A 141 -11.27 0.93 -4.78
C ILE A 141 -12.14 0.18 -3.78
N ASP A 142 -12.73 -0.96 -4.19
CA ASP A 142 -13.62 -1.75 -3.36
C ASP A 142 -12.88 -2.33 -2.14
N ASP A 143 -11.67 -2.84 -2.34
CA ASP A 143 -10.84 -3.40 -1.26
C ASP A 143 -10.36 -2.32 -0.28
N ARG A 144 -10.09 -1.11 -0.77
CA ARG A 144 -9.82 0.06 0.09
C ARG A 144 -11.08 0.45 0.89
N ASN A 145 -12.25 0.44 0.25
CA ASN A 145 -13.52 0.80 0.89
C ASN A 145 -13.97 -0.22 1.95
N LYS A 146 -13.65 -1.51 1.81
CA LYS A 146 -13.92 -2.52 2.85
C LYS A 146 -13.15 -2.27 4.15
N GLN A 147 -12.08 -1.48 4.09
CA GLN A 147 -11.28 -1.10 5.26
C GLN A 147 -11.79 0.20 5.90
N LYS A 148 -12.83 0.86 5.34
CA LYS A 148 -13.54 1.98 5.97
C LYS A 148 -14.29 1.50 7.22
#